data_AF-A0A925UPQ0-F1
#
_entry.id   AF-A0A925UPQ0-F1
#
_cell.length_a   1.000
_cell.length_b   1.000
_cell.length_c   1.000
_cell.angle_alpha   90.00
_cell.angle_beta   90.00
_cell.angle_gamma   90.00
#
_symmetry.space_group_name_H-M   'P 1'
#
loop_
_entity.id
_entity.type
_entity.pdbx_description
1 polymer ?
#
loop_
_entity_poly.entity_id
_entity_poly.type
_entity_poly.pdbx_seq_one_letter_code
_entity_poly.pdbx_strand_id
1 'polypeptide(L)'
;MKKELIELIKSVIIAAIAAFLIVTFIIRPVAVDGSSMFPTLHNKDRLFIEKVTYYFRDPVADDIVVFNYPANPKEQFIKRVIAVGGDKLKINNHKVYVNDKLKEEPYIVEEMNAMIDENYKDEIIVPMGTIFVMGDNRNDSRDSRYSDVGFVNLKQLIGKTIVRIFPLNKVGGIK
;
A
#
# COMPACT_ATOMS: atom_id res chain seq x y z
N MET A 1 3.43 26.85 -42.42
CA MET A 1 3.92 27.56 -41.22
C MET A 1 2.83 27.92 -40.20
N LYS A 2 1.97 28.95 -40.38
CA LYS A 2 1.00 29.35 -39.32
C LYS A 2 -0.03 28.26 -38.97
N LYS A 3 -0.55 27.54 -39.96
CA LYS A 3 -1.49 26.43 -39.74
C LYS A 3 -0.85 25.23 -39.04
N GLU A 4 0.36 24.85 -39.46
CA GLU A 4 1.14 23.77 -38.82
C GLU A 4 1.47 24.10 -37.35
N LEU A 5 1.82 25.36 -37.08
CA LEU A 5 2.06 25.83 -35.72
C LEU A 5 0.79 25.75 -34.85
N ILE A 6 -0.39 26.10 -35.39
CA ILE A 6 -1.66 25.99 -34.68
C ILE A 6 -2.01 24.53 -34.37
N GLU A 7 -1.83 23.61 -35.31
CA GLU A 7 -2.10 22.19 -35.08
C GLU A 7 -1.12 21.55 -34.09
N LEU A 8 0.15 21.97 -34.12
CA LEU A 8 1.13 21.57 -33.11
C LEU A 8 0.72 22.05 -31.71
N ILE A 9 0.34 23.32 -31.58
CA ILE A 9 -0.10 23.90 -30.30
C ILE A 9 -1.35 23.18 -29.79
N LYS A 10 -2.35 22.94 -30.63
CA LYS A 10 -3.55 22.18 -30.25
C LYS A 10 -3.20 20.79 -29.75
N SER A 11 -2.32 20.07 -30.45
CA SER A 11 -1.91 18.71 -30.08
C SER A 11 -1.18 18.70 -28.73
N VAL A 12 -0.29 19.66 -28.49
CA VAL A 12 0.42 19.82 -27.21
C VAL A 12 -0.56 20.15 -26.08
N ILE A 13 -1.54 21.01 -26.32
CA ILE A 13 -2.58 21.35 -25.33
C ILE A 13 -3.41 20.11 -24.98
N ILE A 14 -3.86 19.34 -25.97
CA ILE A 14 -4.62 18.11 -25.75
C ILE A 14 -3.80 17.11 -24.94
N ALA A 15 -2.53 16.91 -25.30
CA ALA A 15 -1.63 16.03 -24.58
C ALA A 15 -1.39 16.49 -23.12
N ALA A 16 -1.23 17.79 -22.90
CA ALA A 16 -1.06 18.37 -21.57
C ALA A 16 -2.32 18.20 -20.70
N ILE A 17 -3.51 18.42 -21.27
CA ILE A 17 -4.78 18.20 -20.57
C ILE A 17 -4.95 16.72 -20.24
N ALA A 18 -4.68 15.83 -21.19
CA ALA A 18 -4.75 14.39 -20.96
C ALA A 18 -3.78 13.95 -19.84
N ALA A 19 -2.52 14.39 -19.89
CA ALA A 19 -1.53 14.11 -18.87
C ALA A 19 -1.95 14.65 -17.49
N PHE A 20 -2.51 15.87 -17.45
CA PHE A 20 -3.06 16.45 -16.23
C PHE A 20 -4.17 15.57 -15.65
N LEU A 21 -5.16 15.17 -16.45
CA LEU A 21 -6.24 14.30 -16.00
C LEU A 21 -5.73 12.94 -15.51
N ILE A 22 -4.77 12.34 -16.21
CA ILE A 22 -4.16 11.06 -15.81
C ILE A 22 -3.47 11.21 -14.45
N VAL A 23 -2.66 12.25 -14.25
CA VAL A 23 -1.92 12.45 -12.99
C VAL A 23 -2.84 12.86 -11.83
N THR A 24 -3.94 13.56 -12.12
CA THR A 24 -4.90 13.98 -11.10
C THR A 24 -5.80 12.82 -10.65
N PHE A 25 -6.28 12.00 -11.59
CA PHE A 25 -7.35 11.03 -11.31
C PHE A 25 -6.90 9.57 -11.31
N ILE A 26 -5.85 9.22 -12.06
CA ILE A 26 -5.48 7.83 -12.30
C ILE A 26 -4.22 7.47 -11.52
N ILE A 27 -3.12 8.20 -11.75
CA ILE A 27 -1.79 7.85 -11.25
C ILE A 27 -1.21 8.98 -10.41
N ARG A 28 -0.71 8.66 -9.21
CA ARG A 28 0.03 9.62 -8.39
C ARG A 28 1.48 9.14 -8.16
N PRO A 29 2.50 9.97 -8.44
CA PRO A 29 3.86 9.69 -8.00
C PRO A 29 3.97 9.83 -6.49
N VAL A 30 4.63 8.86 -5.84
CA VAL A 30 4.97 8.89 -4.42
C VAL A 30 6.43 8.49 -4.22
N ALA A 31 7.04 9.00 -3.17
CA ALA A 31 8.36 8.57 -2.73
C ALA A 31 8.23 7.79 -1.42
N VAL A 32 8.90 6.65 -1.33
CA VAL A 32 8.97 5.88 -0.09
C VAL A 32 9.87 6.62 0.89
N ASP A 33 9.40 6.76 2.12
CA ASP A 33 10.17 7.29 3.23
C ASP A 33 10.21 6.26 4.36
N GLY A 34 11.42 5.84 4.74
CA GLY A 34 11.66 4.80 5.76
C GLY A 34 11.84 3.38 5.20
N SER A 35 11.91 2.42 6.13
CA SER A 35 12.35 1.02 5.93
C SER A 35 11.26 -0.03 6.16
N SER A 36 10.05 0.37 6.54
CA SER A 36 8.98 -0.57 6.95
C SER A 36 8.53 -1.58 5.89
N MET A 37 8.82 -1.31 4.62
CA MET A 37 8.51 -2.18 3.49
C MET A 37 9.74 -2.86 2.90
N PHE A 38 10.90 -2.79 3.56
CA PHE A 38 12.09 -3.54 3.16
C PHE A 38 11.83 -5.05 3.29
N PRO A 39 12.24 -5.90 2.34
CA PRO A 39 13.10 -5.62 1.18
C PRO A 39 12.32 -5.20 -0.08
N THR A 40 10.99 -5.32 -0.09
CA THR A 40 10.14 -5.06 -1.26
C THR A 40 10.33 -3.63 -1.78
N LEU A 41 10.26 -2.66 -0.87
CA LEU A 41 10.43 -1.24 -1.15
C LEU A 41 11.55 -0.67 -0.29
N HIS A 42 12.45 0.08 -0.92
CA HIS A 42 13.55 0.73 -0.25
C HIS A 42 13.25 2.21 -0.03
N ASN A 43 13.85 2.80 1.00
CA ASN A 43 13.81 4.23 1.21
C ASN A 43 14.23 4.97 -0.08
N LYS A 44 13.49 6.02 -0.44
CA LYS A 44 13.65 6.81 -1.67
C LYS A 44 13.29 6.12 -2.99
N ASP A 45 12.76 4.89 -2.97
CA ASP A 45 12.09 4.34 -4.15
C ASP A 45 10.97 5.31 -4.58
N ARG A 46 10.86 5.57 -5.89
CA ARG A 46 9.74 6.35 -6.46
C ARG A 46 8.78 5.40 -7.13
N LEU A 47 7.51 5.54 -6.77
CA LEU A 47 6.45 4.63 -7.15
C LEU A 47 5.34 5.41 -7.84
N PHE A 48 4.61 4.73 -8.71
CA PHE A 48 3.28 5.15 -9.09
C PHE A 48 2.25 4.36 -8.32
N ILE A 49 1.31 5.08 -7.71
CA ILE A 49 0.10 4.51 -7.14
C ILE A 49 -1.08 4.81 -8.05
N GLU A 50 -2.00 3.87 -8.12
CA GLU A 50 -3.26 4.02 -8.85
C GLU A 50 -4.45 3.92 -7.89
N LYS A 51 -5.53 4.63 -8.23
CA LYS A 51 -6.77 4.65 -7.43
C LYS A 51 -7.90 3.87 -8.07
N VAL A 52 -7.77 3.59 -9.35
CA VAL A 52 -8.86 3.16 -10.21
C VAL A 52 -9.35 1.78 -9.81
N THR A 53 -8.44 0.87 -9.46
CA THR A 53 -8.78 -0.48 -9.01
C THR A 53 -9.78 -0.45 -7.86
N TYR A 54 -9.63 0.48 -6.91
CA TYR A 54 -10.49 0.56 -5.73
C TYR A 54 -11.85 1.21 -5.96
N TYR A 55 -12.14 1.66 -7.19
CA TYR A 55 -13.51 2.00 -7.60
C TYR A 55 -14.30 0.78 -8.10
N PHE A 56 -13.62 -0.30 -8.48
CA PHE A 56 -14.24 -1.49 -9.08
C PHE A 56 -14.17 -2.73 -8.20
N ARG A 57 -13.22 -2.78 -7.25
CA ARG A 57 -13.11 -3.85 -6.27
C ARG A 57 -12.56 -3.34 -4.95
N ASP A 58 -12.86 -4.04 -3.87
CA ASP A 58 -12.17 -3.84 -2.60
C ASP A 58 -10.71 -4.32 -2.67
N PRO A 59 -9.82 -3.83 -1.79
CA PRO A 59 -8.49 -4.39 -1.62
C PRO A 59 -8.56 -5.87 -1.29
N VAL A 60 -7.55 -6.60 -1.76
CA VAL A 60 -7.40 -8.03 -1.47
C VAL A 60 -6.08 -8.27 -0.76
N ALA A 61 -5.92 -9.46 -0.18
CA ALA A 61 -4.66 -9.87 0.42
C ALA A 61 -3.49 -9.64 -0.55
N ASP A 62 -2.35 -9.23 0.01
CA ASP A 62 -1.09 -8.90 -0.66
C ASP A 62 -1.09 -7.64 -1.53
N ASP A 63 -2.19 -6.92 -1.65
CA ASP A 63 -2.14 -5.56 -2.19
C ASP A 63 -1.21 -4.67 -1.33
N ILE A 64 -0.32 -3.90 -1.97
CA ILE A 64 0.46 -2.86 -1.28
C ILE A 64 -0.29 -1.54 -1.43
N VAL A 65 -0.75 -1.01 -0.30
CA VAL A 65 -1.64 0.14 -0.24
C VAL A 65 -0.96 1.35 0.36
N VAL A 66 -1.33 2.52 -0.14
CA VAL A 66 -1.05 3.80 0.50
C VAL A 66 -2.34 4.33 1.12
N PHE A 67 -2.28 4.75 2.38
CA PHE A 67 -3.43 5.24 3.13
C PHE A 67 -3.04 6.37 4.08
N ASN A 68 -4.00 7.21 4.46
CA ASN A 68 -3.78 8.22 5.49
C ASN A 68 -3.69 7.54 6.87
N TYR A 69 -2.63 7.84 7.62
CA TYR A 69 -2.38 7.26 8.94
C TYR A 69 -3.55 7.57 9.90
N PRO A 70 -4.21 6.57 10.52
CA PRO A 70 -5.41 6.79 11.32
C PRO A 70 -5.26 7.79 12.47
N ALA A 71 -4.17 7.76 13.24
CA ALA A 71 -3.97 8.71 14.34
C ALA A 71 -3.52 10.11 13.87
N ASN A 72 -2.93 10.25 12.68
CA ASN A 72 -2.61 11.54 12.08
C ASN A 72 -2.83 11.53 10.55
N PRO A 73 -4.02 11.91 10.06
CA PRO A 73 -4.35 11.84 8.63
C PRO A 73 -3.52 12.75 7.71
N LYS A 74 -2.66 13.61 8.26
CA LYS A 74 -1.68 14.40 7.47
C LYS A 74 -0.49 13.55 7.03
N GLU A 75 -0.26 12.42 7.67
CA GLU A 75 0.78 11.46 7.33
C GLU A 75 0.20 10.32 6.50
N GLN A 76 1.02 9.74 5.63
CA GLN A 76 0.62 8.65 4.74
C GLN A 76 1.52 7.44 4.95
N PHE A 77 0.93 6.27 5.13
CA PHE A 77 1.65 5.03 5.27
C PHE A 77 1.49 4.17 4.02
N ILE A 78 2.55 3.42 3.71
CA ILE A 78 2.55 2.35 2.72
C ILE A 78 2.76 1.02 3.44
N LYS A 79 1.86 0.06 3.24
CA LYS A 79 1.86 -1.26 3.90
C LYS A 79 1.24 -2.32 2.99
N ARG A 80 1.47 -3.59 3.29
CA ARG A 80 0.84 -4.73 2.62
C ARG A 80 -0.44 -5.13 3.34
N VAL A 81 -1.50 -5.41 2.58
CA VAL A 81 -2.75 -5.99 3.09
C VAL A 81 -2.52 -7.44 3.48
N ILE A 82 -2.79 -7.76 4.74
CA ILE A 82 -2.63 -9.11 5.29
C ILE A 82 -3.97 -9.83 5.35
N ALA A 83 -5.02 -9.12 5.76
CA ALA A 83 -6.37 -9.64 5.89
C ALA A 83 -7.39 -8.54 5.58
N VAL A 84 -8.56 -8.92 5.09
CA VAL A 84 -9.65 -8.01 4.68
C VAL A 84 -10.89 -8.23 5.54
N GLY A 85 -11.86 -7.32 5.49
CA GLY A 85 -13.09 -7.41 6.27
C GLY A 85 -13.76 -8.78 6.18
N GLY A 86 -14.06 -9.37 7.34
CA GLY A 86 -14.61 -10.72 7.49
C GLY A 86 -13.57 -11.81 7.71
N ASP A 87 -12.30 -11.57 7.40
CA ASP A 87 -11.23 -12.54 7.65
C ASP A 87 -10.98 -12.72 9.15
N LYS A 88 -10.67 -13.96 9.50
CA LYS A 88 -10.22 -14.35 10.83
C LYS A 88 -8.71 -14.30 10.88
N LEU A 89 -8.16 -13.35 11.63
CA LEU A 89 -6.73 -13.11 11.78
C LEU A 89 -6.24 -13.64 13.13
N LYS A 90 -5.13 -14.36 13.11
CA LYS A 90 -4.42 -14.78 14.31
C LYS A 90 -2.92 -14.58 14.12
N ILE A 91 -2.28 -13.94 15.08
CA ILE A 91 -0.83 -13.79 15.10
C ILE A 91 -0.30 -14.53 16.32
N ASN A 92 0.42 -15.62 16.11
CA ASN A 92 0.89 -16.49 17.19
C ASN A 92 2.20 -17.16 16.82
N ASN A 93 3.10 -17.33 17.80
CA ASN A 93 4.42 -17.91 17.62
C ASN A 93 5.11 -17.31 16.39
N HIS A 94 5.18 -15.98 16.33
CA HIS A 94 5.88 -15.23 15.28
C HIS A 94 5.28 -15.37 13.86
N LYS A 95 4.13 -16.03 13.72
CA LYS A 95 3.49 -16.35 12.43
C LYS A 95 2.11 -15.74 12.32
N VAL A 96 1.74 -15.42 11.09
CA VAL A 96 0.41 -14.90 10.74
C VAL A 96 -0.44 -16.02 10.17
N TYR A 97 -1.65 -16.17 10.71
CA TYR A 97 -2.66 -17.07 10.21
C TYR A 97 -3.89 -16.27 9.79
N VAL A 98 -4.41 -16.55 8.60
CA VAL A 98 -5.63 -15.95 8.06
C VAL A 98 -6.59 -17.07 7.72
N ASN A 99 -7.80 -17.04 8.29
CA ASN A 99 -8.82 -18.07 8.16
C ASN A 99 -8.25 -19.47 8.49
N ASP A 100 -7.58 -19.57 9.64
CA ASP A 100 -6.94 -20.79 10.17
C ASP A 100 -5.80 -21.38 9.31
N LYS A 101 -5.38 -20.68 8.24
CA LYS A 101 -4.28 -21.10 7.39
C LYS A 101 -3.05 -20.24 7.65
N LEU A 102 -1.88 -20.88 7.74
CA LEU A 102 -0.61 -20.17 7.79
C LEU A 102 -0.47 -19.34 6.51
N LYS A 103 -0.24 -18.03 6.66
CA LYS A 103 0.01 -17.15 5.53
C LYS A 103 1.44 -17.39 5.02
N GLU A 104 1.60 -17.56 3.71
CA GLU A 104 2.91 -17.60 3.08
C GLU A 104 3.42 -16.17 2.87
N GLU A 105 4.62 -15.89 3.37
CA GLU A 105 5.16 -14.54 3.44
C GLU A 105 6.59 -14.50 2.89
N PRO A 106 6.82 -14.84 1.60
CA PRO A 106 8.16 -14.89 1.02
C PRO A 106 8.85 -13.53 0.93
N TYR A 107 8.13 -12.45 1.22
CA TYR A 107 8.61 -11.07 1.20
C TYR A 107 9.23 -10.60 2.52
N ILE A 108 9.14 -11.36 3.62
CA ILE A 108 9.77 -10.96 4.89
C ILE A 108 11.24 -11.35 4.92
N VAL A 109 12.09 -10.50 5.49
CA VAL A 109 13.55 -10.76 5.60
C VAL A 109 13.93 -11.60 6.81
N GLU A 110 13.10 -11.59 7.84
CA GLU A 110 13.34 -12.29 9.09
C GLU A 110 12.01 -12.64 9.78
N GLU A 111 12.09 -13.57 10.72
CA GLU A 111 10.95 -13.93 11.54
C GLU A 111 10.52 -12.74 12.42
N MET A 112 9.22 -12.55 12.54
CA MET A 112 8.68 -11.46 13.35
C MET A 112 9.02 -11.70 14.82
N ASN A 113 9.61 -10.74 15.51
CA ASN A 113 9.90 -10.81 16.93
C ASN A 113 8.62 -11.05 17.73
N ALA A 114 8.76 -11.69 18.91
CA ALA A 114 7.68 -11.77 19.90
C ALA A 114 7.50 -10.39 20.53
N MET A 115 6.98 -9.46 19.74
CA MET A 115 6.62 -8.11 20.13
C MET A 115 5.13 -7.96 19.89
N ILE A 116 4.36 -8.89 20.43
CA ILE A 116 2.96 -8.61 20.67
C ILE A 116 2.69 -9.01 22.10
N ASP A 117 2.32 -8.00 22.87
CA ASP A 117 1.62 -8.06 24.14
C ASP A 117 1.00 -9.45 24.36
N GLU A 118 1.25 -10.07 25.50
CA GLU A 118 0.66 -11.36 25.87
C GLU A 118 -0.89 -11.34 25.80
N ASN A 119 -1.49 -10.17 25.54
CA ASN A 119 -2.89 -9.89 25.26
C ASN A 119 -3.32 -10.00 23.78
N TYR A 120 -2.45 -10.17 22.78
CA TYR A 120 -2.88 -10.51 21.40
C TYR A 120 -3.21 -12.00 21.27
N LYS A 121 -3.78 -12.56 22.33
CA LYS A 121 -4.11 -13.98 22.46
C LYS A 121 -5.39 -14.36 21.74
N ASP A 122 -6.19 -13.40 21.33
CA ASP A 122 -7.48 -13.71 20.74
C ASP A 122 -7.43 -13.47 19.24
N GLU A 123 -7.74 -14.54 18.53
CA GLU A 123 -8.25 -14.50 17.18
C GLU A 123 -9.19 -13.30 16.97
N ILE A 124 -8.89 -12.49 15.96
CA ILE A 124 -9.64 -11.26 15.69
C ILE A 124 -10.32 -11.39 14.34
N ILE A 125 -11.59 -11.02 14.27
CA ILE A 125 -12.30 -10.84 13.00
C ILE A 125 -12.03 -9.42 12.52
N VAL A 126 -11.46 -9.29 11.32
CA VAL A 126 -11.26 -7.97 10.68
C VAL A 126 -12.64 -7.36 10.42
N PRO A 127 -12.96 -6.16 10.94
CA PRO A 127 -14.25 -5.53 10.72
C PRO A 127 -14.56 -5.30 9.23
N MET A 128 -15.83 -5.46 8.85
CA MET A 128 -16.28 -5.15 7.48
C MET A 128 -15.95 -3.70 7.10
N GLY A 129 -15.52 -3.48 5.85
CA GLY A 129 -15.11 -2.16 5.37
C GLY A 129 -13.77 -1.67 5.94
N THR A 130 -12.97 -2.57 6.51
CA THR A 130 -11.61 -2.31 6.96
C THR A 130 -10.64 -3.38 6.46
N ILE A 131 -9.34 -3.11 6.59
CA ILE A 131 -8.25 -4.03 6.28
C ILE A 131 -7.25 -4.05 7.42
N PHE A 132 -6.56 -5.17 7.59
CA PHE A 132 -5.39 -5.29 8.46
C PHE A 132 -4.13 -5.26 7.60
N VAL A 133 -3.22 -4.34 7.90
CA VAL A 133 -2.01 -4.12 7.11
C VAL A 133 -0.74 -4.29 7.95
N MET A 134 0.31 -4.82 7.33
CA MET A 134 1.62 -4.96 7.97
C MET A 134 2.73 -4.49 7.04
N GLY A 135 3.84 -4.06 7.62
CA GLY A 135 5.07 -3.85 6.87
C GLY A 135 5.74 -5.17 6.55
N ASP A 136 6.44 -5.21 5.42
CA ASP A 136 7.26 -6.36 5.03
C ASP A 136 8.50 -6.48 5.95
N ASN A 137 9.00 -5.34 6.46
CA ASN A 137 9.99 -5.30 7.51
C ASN A 137 9.31 -5.45 8.88
N ARG A 138 9.02 -6.70 9.24
CA ARG A 138 8.16 -7.05 10.38
C ARG A 138 8.59 -6.43 11.69
N ASN A 139 9.88 -6.32 11.93
CA ASN A 139 10.40 -5.87 13.21
C ASN A 139 10.66 -4.36 13.28
N ASP A 140 10.49 -3.66 12.15
CA ASP A 140 10.71 -2.22 12.01
C ASP A 140 9.58 -1.59 11.20
N SER A 141 8.34 -1.79 11.67
CA SER A 141 7.15 -1.29 10.99
C SER A 141 6.06 -0.90 11.99
N ARG A 142 5.71 0.39 11.99
CA ARG A 142 4.48 0.89 12.61
C ARG A 142 3.30 0.60 11.69
N ASP A 143 2.51 -0.41 12.04
CA ASP A 143 1.40 -0.94 11.24
C ASP A 143 0.23 -1.41 12.11
N SER A 144 -0.74 -2.16 11.57
CA SER A 144 -1.99 -2.52 12.27
C SER A 144 -1.81 -3.27 13.58
N ARG A 145 -0.61 -3.78 13.89
CA ARG A 145 -0.28 -4.34 15.20
C ARG A 145 -0.27 -3.30 16.32
N TYR A 146 -0.08 -2.02 15.98
CA TYR A 146 -0.11 -0.91 16.92
C TYR A 146 -1.51 -0.31 16.98
N SER A 147 -1.96 0.06 18.18
CA SER A 147 -3.31 0.58 18.43
C SER A 147 -3.59 1.93 17.76
N ASP A 148 -2.55 2.69 17.44
CA ASP A 148 -2.65 3.98 16.75
C ASP A 148 -2.81 3.85 15.22
N VAL A 149 -2.50 2.66 14.67
CA VAL A 149 -2.86 2.29 13.29
C VAL A 149 -4.14 1.45 13.31
N GLY A 150 -4.13 0.32 14.01
CA GLY A 150 -5.24 -0.63 14.07
C GLY A 150 -5.75 -1.05 12.69
N PHE A 151 -7.05 -1.33 12.60
CA PHE A 151 -7.70 -1.61 11.32
C PHE A 151 -7.83 -0.32 10.49
N VAL A 152 -7.47 -0.39 9.21
CA VAL A 152 -7.54 0.76 8.30
C VAL A 152 -8.89 0.74 7.58
N ASN A 153 -9.65 1.83 7.69
CA ASN A 153 -10.91 1.96 6.97
C ASN A 153 -10.67 2.15 5.47
N LEU A 154 -11.47 1.51 4.62
CA LEU A 154 -11.33 1.62 3.16
C LEU A 154 -11.40 3.08 2.66
N LYS A 155 -12.11 3.97 3.36
CA LYS A 155 -12.18 5.40 3.04
C LYS A 155 -10.85 6.15 3.25
N GLN A 156 -9.91 5.57 3.99
CA GLN A 156 -8.58 6.14 4.23
C GLN A 156 -7.58 5.77 3.13
N LEU A 157 -7.94 4.85 2.24
CA LEU A 157 -7.10 4.44 1.13
C LEU A 157 -6.90 5.58 0.14
N ILE A 158 -5.65 5.81 -0.21
CA ILE A 158 -5.25 6.74 -1.26
C ILE A 158 -5.12 6.00 -2.58
N GLY A 159 -4.62 4.76 -2.58
CA GLY A 159 -4.45 3.95 -3.77
C GLY A 159 -3.59 2.71 -3.53
N LYS A 160 -3.38 1.94 -4.60
CA LYS A 160 -2.51 0.76 -4.65
C LYS A 160 -1.22 1.08 -5.37
N THR A 161 -0.11 0.54 -4.89
CA THR A 161 1.16 0.63 -5.61
C THR A 161 1.26 -0.43 -6.71
N ILE A 162 1.60 -0.02 -7.93
CA ILE A 162 1.67 -0.92 -9.09
C ILE A 162 3.06 -1.04 -9.71
N VAL A 163 3.86 0.03 -9.70
CA VAL A 163 5.16 0.06 -10.39
C VAL A 163 6.14 0.95 -9.66
N ARG A 164 7.39 0.49 -9.57
CA ARG A 164 8.55 1.28 -9.16
C ARG A 164 9.17 1.89 -10.42
N ILE A 165 9.41 3.19 -10.41
CA ILE A 165 9.97 3.95 -11.53
C ILE A 165 11.38 4.48 -11.26
N PHE A 166 11.82 4.47 -10.00
CA PHE A 166 13.17 4.83 -9.61
C PHE A 166 13.57 4.05 -8.35
N PRO A 167 14.84 3.60 -8.21
CA PRO A 167 15.96 3.78 -9.15
C PRO A 167 15.80 3.01 -10.46
N LEU A 168 16.42 3.49 -11.54
CA LEU A 168 16.20 2.99 -12.90
C LEU A 168 16.55 1.50 -13.07
N ASN A 169 17.50 0.99 -12.30
CA ASN A 169 17.90 -0.43 -12.29
C ASN A 169 16.92 -1.35 -11.54
N LYS A 170 15.90 -0.80 -10.86
CA LYS A 170 14.87 -1.55 -10.15
C LYS A 170 13.46 -1.27 -10.70
N VAL A 171 13.37 -0.68 -11.90
CA VAL A 171 12.08 -0.39 -12.54
C VAL A 171 11.33 -1.70 -12.80
N GLY A 172 10.07 -1.75 -12.40
CA GLY A 172 9.25 -2.95 -12.57
C GLY A 172 8.01 -2.97 -11.69
N GLY A 173 7.16 -3.95 -11.96
CA GLY A 173 5.99 -4.23 -11.14
C GLY A 173 6.41 -4.59 -9.72
N ILE A 174 5.56 -4.21 -8.76
CA ILE A 174 5.76 -4.50 -7.34
C ILE A 174 4.86 -5.67 -6.97
N LYS A 175 5.43 -6.65 -6.27
CA LYS A 175 4.73 -7.84 -5.78
C LYS A 175 4.97 -8.00 -4.29
#